data_AF-A0A2E6BZ71-F1
#
_entry.id   AF-A0A2E6BZ71-F1
#
_cell.length_a   1.000
_cell.length_b   1.000
_cell.length_c   1.000
_cell.angle_alpha   90.00
_cell.angle_beta   90.00
_cell.angle_gamma   90.00
#
_symmetry.space_group_name_H-M   'P 1'
#
loop_
_entity.id
_entity.type
_entity.pdbx_description
1 polymer ?
#
loop_
_entity_poly.entity_id
_entity_poly.type
_entity_poly.pdbx_seq_one_letter_code
_entity_poly.pdbx_strand_id
1 'polypeptide(L)'
;MAQSDETITLDEKDSQSPIKGSLLIPSIALGYVPFVIILLIFYDDPLDGFGLYLFSGACLVLLLPIYAGYLLQITRQRRENNTLTTFVVIFYIISFIVPLIWLLMYAWFVTNFNGIV
;
A
#
# COMPACT_ATOMS: atom_id res chain seq x y z
N MET A 1 25.09 19.81 -45.91
CA MET A 1 25.07 18.44 -45.36
C MET A 1 24.34 18.51 -44.04
N ALA A 2 23.23 17.77 -43.97
CA ALA A 2 22.35 17.68 -42.81
C ALA A 2 22.93 16.73 -41.75
N GLN A 3 22.23 16.67 -40.60
CA GLN A 3 22.31 15.64 -39.54
C GLN A 3 23.32 15.98 -38.43
N SER A 4 22.97 16.10 -37.15
CA SER A 4 21.85 15.49 -36.39
C SER A 4 21.49 16.34 -35.16
N ASP A 5 20.24 16.81 -35.10
CA ASP A 5 19.51 17.04 -33.85
C ASP A 5 19.30 15.66 -33.20
N GLU A 6 20.15 15.30 -32.25
CA GLU A 6 19.93 14.15 -31.36
C GLU A 6 19.75 14.66 -29.93
N THR A 7 18.49 14.91 -29.59
CA THR A 7 17.87 14.38 -28.37
C THR A 7 18.72 14.41 -27.09
N ILE A 8 18.83 15.58 -26.48
CA ILE A 8 19.11 15.70 -25.04
C ILE A 8 17.77 15.77 -24.30
N THR A 9 17.06 14.64 -24.27
CA THR A 9 15.85 14.45 -23.46
C THR A 9 15.86 13.06 -22.82
N LEU A 10 16.98 12.67 -22.21
CA LEU A 10 17.11 11.39 -21.51
C LEU A 10 17.77 11.51 -20.13
N ASP A 11 17.73 12.68 -19.49
CA ASP A 11 18.36 12.87 -18.17
C ASP A 11 17.37 13.29 -17.06
N GLU A 12 16.07 13.05 -17.26
CA GLU A 12 15.05 13.25 -16.23
C GLU A 12 14.27 11.95 -15.94
N LYS A 13 14.96 10.80 -16.04
CA LYS A 13 14.36 9.49 -15.69
C LYS A 13 15.21 8.63 -14.73
N ASP A 14 16.29 9.18 -14.17
CA ASP A 14 17.16 8.39 -13.28
C ASP A 14 17.47 9.06 -11.93
N SER A 15 16.89 10.23 -11.66
CA SER A 15 17.09 10.96 -10.41
C SER A 15 15.97 10.77 -9.38
N GLN A 16 15.14 9.74 -9.53
CA GLN A 16 14.24 9.34 -8.45
C GLN A 16 15.01 8.37 -7.55
N SER A 17 15.75 8.95 -6.61
CA SER A 17 16.58 8.20 -5.67
C SER A 17 15.87 6.92 -5.19
N PRO A 18 16.58 5.77 -5.09
CA PRO A 18 15.98 4.53 -4.58
C PRO A 18 15.35 4.71 -3.19
N ILE A 19 15.75 5.78 -2.49
CA ILE A 19 15.21 6.25 -1.22
C ILE A 19 13.76 6.74 -1.36
N LYS A 20 13.43 7.59 -2.35
CA LYS A 20 12.06 8.11 -2.51
C LYS A 20 11.08 7.03 -2.97
N GLY A 21 11.42 6.23 -3.97
CA GLY A 21 10.53 5.19 -4.50
C GLY A 21 10.14 4.13 -3.47
N SER A 22 11.07 3.75 -2.59
CA SER A 22 10.87 2.73 -1.56
C SER A 22 9.93 3.15 -0.42
N LEU A 23 9.73 4.46 -0.20
CA LEU A 23 8.81 5.01 0.81
C LEU A 23 7.41 5.32 0.25
N LEU A 24 7.25 5.39 -1.07
CA LEU A 24 5.95 5.66 -1.71
C LEU A 24 4.95 4.52 -1.46
N ILE A 25 5.37 3.28 -1.66
CA ILE A 25 4.49 2.11 -1.53
C ILE A 25 3.96 1.97 -0.10
N PRO A 26 4.78 2.11 0.96
CA PRO A 26 4.28 2.13 2.32
C PRO A 26 3.41 3.34 2.66
N SER A 27 3.67 4.51 2.05
CA SER A 27 2.78 5.68 2.19
C SER A 27 1.40 5.42 1.58
N ILE A 28 1.35 4.80 0.40
CA ILE A 28 0.09 4.42 -0.26
C ILE A 28 -0.68 3.40 0.58
N ALA A 29 0.01 2.37 1.11
CA ALA A 29 -0.61 1.38 1.99
C ALA A 29 -1.18 2.03 3.27
N LEU A 30 -0.50 3.03 3.83
CA LEU A 30 -1.00 3.80 4.97
C LEU A 30 -2.25 4.63 4.60
N GLY A 31 -2.26 5.22 3.41
CA GLY A 31 -3.37 6.02 2.88
C GLY A 31 -4.59 5.20 2.46
N TYR A 32 -4.44 3.89 2.22
CA TYR A 32 -5.52 3.01 1.78
C TYR A 32 -6.71 3.00 2.73
N VAL A 33 -6.48 2.78 4.02
CA VAL A 33 -7.55 2.68 5.03
C VAL A 33 -8.33 3.99 5.19
N PRO A 34 -7.71 5.16 5.44
CA PRO A 34 -8.45 6.41 5.52
C PRO A 34 -9.17 6.75 4.21
N PHE A 35 -8.59 6.40 3.05
CA PHE A 35 -9.27 6.55 1.76
C PHE A 35 -10.54 5.72 1.67
N VAL A 36 -10.48 4.45 2.07
CA VAL A 36 -11.67 3.57 2.13
C VAL A 36 -12.71 4.12 3.11
N ILE A 37 -12.31 4.60 4.29
CA ILE A 37 -13.23 5.21 5.26
C ILE A 37 -13.93 6.44 4.67
N ILE A 38 -13.18 7.31 3.98
CA ILE A 38 -13.75 8.47 3.31
C ILE A 38 -14.77 8.03 2.27
N LEU A 39 -14.44 7.03 1.43
CA LEU A 39 -15.39 6.47 0.47
C LEU A 39 -16.65 5.96 1.15
N LEU A 40 -16.54 5.22 2.26
CA LEU A 40 -17.69 4.75 3.03
C LEU A 40 -18.59 5.90 3.49
N ILE A 41 -18.03 7.02 3.92
CA ILE A 41 -18.80 8.19 4.40
C ILE A 41 -19.58 8.85 3.25
N PHE A 42 -19.06 8.80 2.03
CA PHE A 42 -19.71 9.41 0.86
C PHE A 42 -20.83 8.56 0.25
N TYR A 43 -21.00 7.30 0.68
CA TYR A 43 -22.13 6.49 0.24
C TYR A 43 -23.38 6.81 1.08
N ASP A 44 -24.42 7.31 0.40
CA ASP A 44 -25.72 7.58 1.01
C ASP A 44 -26.49 6.27 1.32
N ASP A 45 -26.32 5.25 0.49
CA ASP A 45 -26.96 3.94 0.66
C ASP A 45 -26.10 2.99 1.52
N PRO A 46 -26.61 2.54 2.69
CA PRO A 46 -25.85 1.67 3.60
C PRO A 46 -25.46 0.32 2.99
N LEU A 47 -26.27 -0.21 2.07
CA LEU A 47 -26.01 -1.49 1.38
C LEU A 47 -24.80 -1.40 0.44
N ASP A 48 -24.66 -0.28 -0.27
CA ASP A 48 -23.54 -0.07 -1.20
C ASP A 48 -22.24 0.20 -0.43
N GLY A 49 -22.30 1.02 0.63
CA GLY A 49 -21.16 1.23 1.53
C GLY A 49 -20.69 -0.08 2.18
N PHE A 50 -21.64 -0.95 2.53
CA PHE A 50 -21.33 -2.29 3.06
C PHE A 50 -20.68 -3.20 2.01
N GLY A 51 -21.17 -3.19 0.77
CA GLY A 51 -20.53 -3.89 -0.35
C GLY A 51 -19.08 -3.44 -0.57
N LEU A 52 -18.83 -2.13 -0.49
CA LEU A 52 -17.48 -1.56 -0.61
C LEU A 52 -16.57 -2.00 0.55
N TYR A 53 -17.07 -2.05 1.78
CA TYR A 53 -16.34 -2.59 2.93
C TYR A 53 -15.92 -4.06 2.71
N LEU A 54 -16.86 -4.91 2.29
CA LEU A 54 -16.58 -6.33 2.02
C LEU A 54 -15.56 -6.51 0.89
N PHE A 55 -15.72 -5.76 -0.21
CA PHE A 55 -14.79 -5.79 -1.33
C PHE A 55 -13.38 -5.35 -0.91
N SER A 56 -13.27 -4.25 -0.17
CA SER A 56 -12.02 -3.73 0.38
C SER A 56 -11.30 -4.75 1.27
N GLY A 57 -12.04 -5.41 2.17
CA GLY A 57 -11.49 -6.46 3.03
C GLY A 57 -11.04 -7.70 2.24
N ALA A 58 -11.83 -8.15 1.27
CA ALA A 58 -11.49 -9.27 0.41
C ALA A 58 -10.23 -9.00 -0.43
N CYS A 59 -10.08 -7.79 -0.98
CA CYS A 59 -8.87 -7.39 -1.69
C CYS A 59 -7.63 -7.46 -0.79
N LEU A 60 -7.73 -7.05 0.47
CA LEU A 60 -6.61 -7.10 1.41
C LEU A 60 -6.14 -8.52 1.73
N VAL A 61 -7.00 -9.54 1.64
CA VAL A 61 -6.58 -10.95 1.83
C VAL A 61 -5.46 -11.32 0.85
N LEU A 62 -5.52 -10.81 -0.39
CA LEU A 62 -4.49 -11.05 -1.41
C LEU A 62 -3.40 -9.98 -1.41
N LEU A 63 -3.76 -8.70 -1.20
CA LEU A 63 -2.80 -7.60 -1.26
C LEU A 63 -1.80 -7.62 -0.09
N LEU A 64 -2.27 -7.95 1.12
CA LEU A 64 -1.47 -7.92 2.34
C LEU A 64 -0.28 -8.89 2.33
N PRO A 65 -0.40 -10.16 1.91
CA PRO A 65 0.75 -11.06 1.80
C PRO A 65 1.75 -10.62 0.72
N ILE A 66 1.27 -10.08 -0.41
CA ILE A 66 2.15 -9.51 -1.45
C ILE A 66 2.93 -8.33 -0.87
N TYR A 67 2.23 -7.44 -0.15
CA TYR A 67 2.84 -6.29 0.48
C TYR A 67 3.85 -6.67 1.59
N ALA A 68 3.55 -7.70 2.39
CA ALA A 68 4.48 -8.26 3.36
C ALA A 68 5.77 -8.77 2.69
N GLY A 69 5.62 -9.51 1.58
CA GLY A 69 6.76 -9.97 0.78
C GLY A 69 7.61 -8.82 0.26
N TYR A 70 6.96 -7.77 -0.26
CA TYR A 70 7.64 -6.55 -0.70
C TYR A 70 8.40 -5.86 0.45
N LEU A 71 7.78 -5.68 1.61
CA LEU A 71 8.44 -5.09 2.78
C LEU A 71 9.66 -5.90 3.23
N LEU A 72 9.58 -7.23 3.20
CA LEU A 72 10.71 -8.09 3.52
C LEU A 72 11.85 -7.93 2.51
N GLN A 73 11.54 -7.86 1.21
CA GLN A 73 12.53 -7.67 0.16
C GLN A 73 13.27 -6.35 0.30
N ILE A 74 12.55 -5.23 0.46
CA ILE A 74 13.19 -3.91 0.60
C ILE A 74 13.98 -3.79 1.91
N THR A 75 13.51 -4.43 2.98
CA THR A 75 14.22 -4.43 4.27
C THR A 75 15.53 -5.20 4.16
N ARG A 76 15.54 -6.35 3.48
CA ARG A 76 16.77 -7.11 3.18
C ARG A 76 17.74 -6.29 2.35
N GLN A 77 17.27 -5.68 1.25
CA GLN A 77 18.09 -4.84 0.38
C GLN A 77 18.72 -3.65 1.14
N ARG A 78 17.95 -2.97 2.00
CA ARG A 78 18.47 -1.85 2.81
C ARG A 78 19.45 -2.29 3.89
N ARG A 79 19.26 -3.49 4.45
CA ARG A 79 20.20 -4.08 5.42
C ARG A 79 21.55 -4.35 4.75
N GLU A 80 21.56 -4.94 3.56
CA GLU A 80 22.79 -5.19 2.79
C GLU A 80 23.50 -3.89 2.40
N ASN A 81 22.73 -2.85 2.07
CA ASN A 81 23.26 -1.53 1.72
C ASN A 81 23.65 -0.65 2.93
N ASN A 82 23.52 -1.14 4.18
CA ASN A 82 23.74 -0.35 5.42
C ASN A 82 22.97 0.99 5.48
N THR A 83 21.85 1.11 4.75
CA THR A 83 21.00 2.30 4.69
C THR A 83 19.70 2.14 5.48
N LEU A 84 19.64 1.10 6.33
CA LEU A 84 18.46 0.79 7.14
C LEU A 84 18.41 1.69 8.39
N THR A 85 17.64 2.76 8.32
CA THR A 85 17.38 3.63 9.48
C THR A 85 16.21 3.08 10.31
N THR A 86 16.31 3.15 11.64
CA THR A 86 15.23 2.74 12.56
C THR A 86 13.89 3.38 12.24
N PHE A 87 13.89 4.66 11.86
CA PHE A 87 12.68 5.39 11.47
C PHE A 87 11.96 4.75 10.28
N VAL A 88 12.71 4.29 9.27
CA VAL A 88 12.17 3.66 8.06
C VAL A 88 11.51 2.32 8.40
N VAL A 89 12.13 1.54 9.29
CA VAL A 89 11.58 0.26 9.76
C VAL A 89 10.27 0.48 10.53
N ILE A 90 10.24 1.46 11.44
CA ILE A 90 9.02 1.82 12.18
C ILE A 90 7.91 2.21 11.19
N PHE A 91 8.24 3.01 10.18
CA PHE A 91 7.28 3.42 9.15
C PHE A 91 6.71 2.22 8.38
N TYR A 92 7.54 1.25 8.00
CA TYR A 92 7.08 0.01 7.34
C TYR A 92 6.17 -0.82 8.24
N ILE A 93 6.49 -0.93 9.53
CA ILE A 93 5.67 -1.67 10.49
C ILE A 93 4.30 -0.99 10.65
N ILE A 94 4.26 0.32 10.87
CA ILE A 94 2.99 1.07 11.00
C ILE A 94 2.16 0.96 9.72
N SER A 95 2.81 1.14 8.56
CA SER A 95 2.19 1.00 7.25
C SER A 95 1.60 -0.40 7.01
N PHE A 96 2.15 -1.44 7.62
CA PHE A 96 1.60 -2.79 7.55
C PHE A 96 0.48 -3.03 8.58
N ILE A 97 0.62 -2.50 9.79
CA ILE A 97 -0.36 -2.67 10.88
C ILE A 97 -1.71 -2.06 10.50
N VAL A 98 -1.72 -0.89 9.85
CA VAL A 98 -2.97 -0.21 9.51
C VAL A 98 -3.87 -1.07 8.58
N PRO A 99 -3.40 -1.56 7.41
CA PRO A 99 -4.13 -2.52 6.60
C PRO A 99 -4.43 -3.85 7.30
N LEU A 100 -3.54 -4.32 8.19
CA LEU A 100 -3.76 -5.54 8.97
C LEU A 100 -4.95 -5.40 9.94
N ILE A 101 -5.06 -4.27 10.65
CA ILE A 101 -6.19 -4.00 11.54
C ILE A 101 -7.49 -3.96 10.74
N TRP A 102 -7.48 -3.33 9.56
CA TRP A 102 -8.65 -3.33 8.68
C TRP A 102 -9.05 -4.73 8.22
N LEU A 103 -8.06 -5.55 7.83
CA LEU A 103 -8.30 -6.96 7.49
C LEU A 103 -8.84 -7.76 8.68
N LEU A 104 -8.37 -7.50 9.90
CA LEU A 104 -8.88 -8.13 11.13
C LEU A 104 -10.33 -7.73 11.41
N MET A 105 -10.69 -6.46 11.21
CA MET A 105 -12.10 -6.03 11.30
C MET A 105 -12.97 -6.75 10.28
N TYR A 106 -12.50 -6.87 9.03
CA TYR A 106 -13.17 -7.65 8.00
C TYR A 106 -13.30 -9.12 8.39
N ALA A 107 -12.22 -9.76 8.85
CA ALA A 107 -12.21 -11.17 9.24
C ALA A 107 -13.13 -11.43 10.44
N TRP A 108 -13.14 -10.53 11.42
CA TRP A 108 -14.06 -10.58 12.55
C TRP A 108 -15.51 -10.48 12.08
N PHE A 109 -15.80 -9.53 11.20
CA PHE A 109 -17.13 -9.38 10.63
C PHE A 109 -17.56 -10.64 9.86
N VAL A 110 -16.73 -11.12 8.94
CA VAL A 110 -17.02 -12.32 8.15
C VAL A 110 -17.22 -13.53 9.05
N THR A 111 -16.38 -13.77 10.05
CA THR A 111 -16.54 -14.93 10.94
C THR A 111 -17.77 -14.88 11.84
N ASN A 112 -18.19 -13.68 12.29
CA ASN A 112 -19.36 -13.54 13.16
C ASN A 112 -20.68 -13.46 12.36
N PHE A 113 -20.66 -12.99 11.11
CA PHE A 113 -21.87 -12.72 10.33
C PHE A 113 -22.02 -13.60 9.07
N ASN A 114 -21.00 -14.34 8.60
CA ASN A 114 -21.17 -15.32 7.49
C ASN A 114 -22.11 -16.50 7.85
N GLY A 115 -22.52 -16.62 9.12
CA GLY A 115 -23.47 -17.63 9.57
C GLY A 115 -24.93 -17.16 9.63
N ILE A 116 -25.22 -15.89 9.36
CA ILE A 116 -26.59 -15.36 9.33
C ILE A 116 -26.90 -14.97 7.88
N VAL A 117 -27.33 -15.98 7.13
CA VAL A 117 -28.03 -15.87 5.85
C VAL A 117 -29.46 -16.35 6.06
#